data_AF-A0A356X426-F1
#
_entry.id   AF-A0A356X426-F1
#
_cell.length_a   1.000
_cell.length_b   1.000
_cell.length_c   1.000
_cell.angle_alpha   90.00
_cell.angle_beta   90.00
_cell.angle_gamma   90.00
#
_symmetry.space_group_name_H-M   'P 1'
#
loop_
_entity.id
_entity.type
_entity.pdbx_description
1 polymer ?
#
loop_
_entity_poly.entity_id
_entity_poly.type
_entity_poly.pdbx_seq_one_letter_code
_entity_poly.pdbx_strand_id
1 'polypeptide(L)'
;MNFSKTLKTLLGTTLILLFTFSLQPSQLKAQGVNFETNEGWGLHVTGQLPVFLVASSHNNYSTNGNDQFATRVMSGFNPGGINFNITAPEMNGIQVKGIFQINHHLQGPSVQNAGLFEGRVADIQVSGDFGTVNIG
;
A
#
# COMPACT_ATOMS: atom_id res chain seq x y z
N MET A 1 -41.89 -13.11 -32.02
CA MET A 1 -40.59 -12.46 -31.76
C MET A 1 -40.03 -13.05 -30.46
N ASN A 2 -38.90 -13.77 -30.50
CA ASN A 2 -38.44 -14.63 -29.39
C ASN A 2 -37.68 -13.83 -28.30
N PHE A 3 -38.42 -13.24 -27.37
CA PHE A 3 -37.92 -12.42 -26.25
C PHE A 3 -36.81 -13.09 -25.41
N SER A 4 -36.86 -14.43 -25.31
CA SER A 4 -35.88 -15.25 -24.58
C SER A 4 -34.47 -15.23 -25.19
N LYS A 5 -34.35 -15.11 -26.52
CA LYS A 5 -33.04 -15.05 -27.18
C LYS A 5 -32.38 -13.68 -26.96
N THR A 6 -33.13 -12.60 -27.08
CA THR A 6 -32.62 -11.23 -26.91
C THR A 6 -32.13 -10.97 -25.48
N LEU A 7 -32.84 -11.47 -24.47
CA LEU A 7 -32.46 -11.32 -23.05
C LEU A 7 -31.18 -12.09 -22.71
N LYS A 8 -31.02 -13.31 -23.25
CA LYS A 8 -29.80 -14.12 -23.06
C LYS A 8 -28.58 -13.50 -23.74
N THR A 9 -28.76 -12.92 -24.93
CA THR A 9 -27.70 -12.20 -25.63
C THR A 9 -27.30 -10.91 -24.90
N LEU A 10 -28.27 -10.17 -24.32
CA LEU A 10 -28.01 -8.95 -23.54
C LEU A 10 -27.30 -9.26 -22.22
N LEU A 11 -27.72 -10.28 -21.48
CA LEU A 11 -27.02 -10.73 -20.27
C LEU A 11 -25.61 -11.22 -20.59
N GLY A 12 -25.44 -12.00 -21.66
CA GLY A 12 -24.14 -12.51 -22.08
C GLY A 12 -23.16 -11.40 -22.49
N THR A 13 -23.64 -10.40 -23.24
CA THR A 13 -22.80 -9.26 -23.65
C THR A 13 -22.46 -8.33 -22.49
N THR A 14 -23.36 -8.16 -21.52
CA THR A 14 -23.10 -7.34 -20.32
C THR A 14 -22.10 -8.04 -19.37
N LEU A 15 -22.21 -9.37 -19.23
CA LEU A 15 -21.28 -10.15 -18.40
C LEU A 15 -19.86 -10.18 -19.00
N ILE A 16 -19.75 -10.24 -20.34
CA ILE A 16 -18.45 -10.16 -21.03
C ILE A 16 -17.85 -8.76 -20.91
N LEU A 17 -18.65 -7.67 -20.97
CA LEU A 17 -18.15 -6.30 -20.79
C LEU A 17 -17.64 -6.03 -19.36
N LEU A 18 -18.25 -6.62 -18.33
CA LEU A 18 -17.76 -6.52 -16.96
C LEU A 18 -16.47 -7.33 -16.72
N PHE A 19 -16.28 -8.44 -17.45
CA PHE A 19 -15.07 -9.26 -17.35
C PHE A 19 -13.87 -8.65 -18.08
N THR A 20 -14.09 -7.89 -19.16
CA THR A 20 -12.99 -7.22 -19.88
C THR A 20 -12.47 -5.98 -19.17
N PHE A 21 -13.29 -5.32 -18.34
CA PHE A 21 -12.85 -4.20 -17.50
C PHE A 21 -11.99 -4.59 -16.29
N SER A 22 -11.98 -5.89 -15.91
CA SER A 22 -11.28 -6.39 -14.71
C SER A 22 -9.90 -7.01 -14.99
N LEU A 23 -9.48 -7.13 -16.25
CA LEU A 23 -8.24 -7.83 -16.63
C LEU A 23 -7.00 -6.96 -16.79
N GLN A 24 -7.07 -5.67 -16.50
CA GLN A 24 -5.88 -4.82 -16.41
C GLN A 24 -5.95 -3.93 -15.17
N PRO A 25 -5.68 -4.46 -13.96
CA PRO A 25 -5.05 -3.61 -12.97
C PRO A 25 -3.73 -3.19 -13.61
N SER A 26 -3.67 -2.01 -14.24
CA SER A 26 -2.40 -1.33 -14.44
C SER A 26 -1.76 -1.35 -13.06
N GLN A 27 -0.65 -2.08 -12.94
CA GLN A 27 0.14 -2.06 -11.72
C GLN A 27 0.51 -0.59 -11.55
N LEU A 28 -0.21 0.12 -10.68
CA LEU A 28 0.20 1.40 -10.16
C LEU A 28 1.50 1.09 -9.45
N LYS A 29 2.61 1.16 -10.18
CA LYS A 29 3.93 1.22 -9.56
C LYS A 29 3.82 2.42 -8.64
N ALA A 30 3.99 2.18 -7.33
CA ALA A 30 4.16 3.25 -6.38
C ALA A 30 5.24 4.17 -6.94
N GLN A 31 4.84 5.35 -7.39
CA GLN A 31 5.71 6.29 -8.07
C GLN A 31 6.53 6.94 -6.98
N GLY A 32 7.74 6.43 -6.77
CA GLY A 32 8.68 7.06 -5.85
C GLY A 32 9.00 8.46 -6.35
N VAL A 33 9.15 9.40 -5.42
CA VAL A 33 9.73 10.70 -5.73
C VAL A 33 11.24 10.54 -5.64
N ASN A 34 11.94 10.75 -6.76
CA ASN A 34 13.39 10.79 -6.79
C ASN A 34 13.84 12.22 -7.04
N PHE A 35 14.83 12.66 -6.28
CA PHE A 35 15.47 13.96 -6.43
C PHE A 35 16.97 13.79 -6.28
N GLU A 36 17.74 14.36 -7.20
CA GLU A 36 19.19 14.31 -7.20
C GLU A 36 19.73 15.73 -7.38
N THR A 37 20.76 16.10 -6.62
CA THR A 37 21.46 17.37 -6.78
C THR A 37 22.70 17.20 -7.65
N ASN A 38 23.18 18.31 -8.24
CA ASN A 38 24.41 18.29 -9.04
C ASN A 38 25.64 17.94 -8.21
N GLU A 39 25.56 18.14 -6.89
CA GLU A 39 26.62 17.83 -5.92
C GLU A 39 26.59 16.34 -5.49
N GLY A 40 25.68 15.52 -6.02
CA GLY A 40 25.64 14.07 -5.81
C GLY A 40 24.78 13.61 -4.62
N TRP A 41 23.99 14.49 -4.01
CA TRP A 41 23.00 14.09 -3.01
C TRP A 41 21.78 13.49 -3.68
N GLY A 42 21.29 12.37 -3.15
CA GLY A 42 20.06 11.72 -3.60
C GLY A 42 19.01 11.66 -2.50
N LEU A 43 17.76 11.97 -2.84
CA LEU A 43 16.58 11.73 -2.02
C LEU A 43 15.62 10.84 -2.80
N HIS A 44 15.32 9.66 -2.24
CA HIS A 44 14.33 8.75 -2.77
C HIS A 44 13.24 8.48 -1.73
N VAL A 45 12.03 8.97 -2.02
CA VAL A 45 10.84 8.77 -1.19
C VAL A 45 9.93 7.77 -1.87
N THR A 46 9.60 6.70 -1.17
CA THR A 46 8.63 5.71 -1.62
C THR A 46 7.55 5.53 -0.58
N GLY A 47 6.44 4.92 -0.95
CA GLY A 47 5.40 4.61 0.02
C GLY A 47 4.31 3.78 -0.58
N GLN A 48 3.46 3.28 0.30
CA GLN A 48 2.29 2.51 -0.07
C GLN A 48 1.15 2.82 0.89
N LEU A 49 -0.04 2.99 0.33
CA LEU A 49 -1.30 3.07 1.06
C LEU A 49 -2.17 1.92 0.56
N PRO A 50 -2.00 0.71 1.11
CA PRO A 50 -2.86 -0.39 0.72
C PRO A 50 -4.30 -0.08 1.15
N VAL A 51 -5.26 -0.36 0.28
CA VAL A 51 -6.69 -0.16 0.55
C VAL A 51 -7.40 -1.43 0.11
N PHE A 52 -8.14 -2.03 1.05
CA PHE A 52 -8.88 -3.26 0.84
C PHE A 52 -10.37 -3.01 1.06
N LEU A 53 -11.19 -3.56 0.17
CA LEU A 53 -12.61 -3.78 0.44
C LEU A 53 -12.75 -5.15 1.12
N VAL A 54 -13.14 -5.15 2.39
CA VAL A 54 -13.35 -6.37 3.16
C VAL A 54 -14.83 -6.60 3.37
N ALA A 55 -15.31 -7.75 2.92
CA ALA A 55 -16.65 -8.25 3.17
C ALA A 55 -16.58 -9.36 4.23
N SER A 56 -17.45 -9.30 5.22
CA SER A 56 -17.45 -10.24 6.35
C SER A 56 -18.87 -10.58 6.77
N SER A 57 -19.10 -11.85 7.08
CA SER A 57 -20.32 -12.36 7.71
C SER A 57 -20.00 -12.80 9.13
N HIS A 58 -20.76 -12.30 10.10
CA HIS A 58 -20.62 -12.68 11.50
C HIS A 58 -21.90 -13.36 11.96
N ASN A 59 -21.77 -14.61 12.41
CA ASN A 59 -22.91 -15.37 12.90
C ASN A 59 -23.23 -14.97 14.34
N ASN A 60 -24.51 -14.84 14.68
CA ASN A 60 -24.98 -14.50 16.04
C ASN A 60 -24.36 -13.21 16.64
N TYR A 61 -23.97 -12.24 15.82
CA TYR A 61 -23.22 -11.06 16.29
C TYR A 61 -24.11 -9.98 16.93
N SER A 62 -25.37 -9.91 16.52
CA SER A 62 -26.33 -8.93 17.01
C SER A 62 -26.95 -9.33 18.34
N THR A 63 -27.43 -8.36 19.13
CA THR A 63 -28.08 -8.60 20.44
C THR A 63 -29.36 -9.43 20.34
N ASN A 64 -29.93 -9.56 19.15
CA ASN A 64 -31.07 -10.43 18.81
C ASN A 64 -30.65 -11.76 18.14
N GLY A 65 -29.36 -12.10 18.12
CA GLY A 65 -28.85 -13.39 17.62
C GLY A 65 -28.88 -13.54 16.10
N ASN A 66 -29.18 -12.48 15.35
CA ASN A 66 -29.17 -12.53 13.89
C ASN A 66 -27.74 -12.41 13.33
N ASP A 67 -27.52 -13.07 12.21
CA ASP A 67 -26.32 -12.93 11.41
C ASP A 67 -26.19 -11.50 10.88
N GLN A 68 -24.96 -10.99 10.84
CA GLN A 68 -24.65 -9.68 10.31
C GLN A 68 -23.67 -9.80 9.15
N PHE A 69 -24.05 -9.22 8.01
CA PHE A 69 -23.13 -8.96 6.91
C PHE A 69 -22.63 -7.51 6.98
N ALA A 70 -21.32 -7.32 6.80
CA ALA A 70 -20.69 -6.01 6.79
C ALA A 70 -19.63 -5.91 5.71
N THR A 71 -19.59 -4.76 5.05
CA THR A 71 -18.49 -4.36 4.17
C THR A 71 -17.74 -3.18 4.78
N ARG A 72 -16.42 -3.16 4.63
CA ARG A 72 -15.56 -2.08 5.13
C ARG A 72 -14.42 -1.83 4.15
N VAL A 73 -14.16 -0.56 3.87
CA VAL A 73 -12.90 -0.11 3.25
C VAL A 73 -11.90 0.14 4.36
N MET A 74 -10.77 -0.55 4.35
CA MET A 74 -9.72 -0.40 5.36
C MET A 74 -8.33 -0.63 4.76
N SER A 75 -7.27 -0.16 5.42
CA SER A 75 -5.88 -0.42 4.97
C SER A 75 -5.41 -1.86 5.20
N GLY A 76 -6.27 -2.72 5.76
CA GLY A 76 -5.99 -4.12 6.02
C GLY A 76 -5.09 -4.31 7.25
N PHE A 77 -4.36 -5.42 7.31
CA PHE A 77 -3.37 -5.69 8.36
C PHE A 77 -1.98 -5.12 8.04
N ASN A 78 -1.75 -4.68 6.81
CA ASN A 78 -0.48 -4.07 6.42
C ASN A 78 -0.60 -2.54 6.56
N PRO A 79 0.01 -1.91 7.58
CA PRO A 79 -0.06 -0.47 7.70
C PRO A 79 0.64 0.16 6.51
N GLY A 80 -0.06 1.09 5.87
CA GLY A 80 0.56 1.96 4.88
C GLY A 80 1.75 2.72 5.49
N GLY A 81 2.76 2.93 4.66
CA GLY A 81 4.03 3.48 5.09
C GLY A 81 4.68 4.33 4.04
N ILE A 82 5.59 5.17 4.49
CA ILE A 82 6.43 6.06 3.69
C ILE A 82 7.87 5.80 4.09
N ASN A 83 8.73 5.56 3.12
CA ASN A 83 10.16 5.36 3.29
C ASN A 83 10.90 6.53 2.65
N PHE A 84 11.87 7.07 3.37
CA PHE A 84 12.80 8.10 2.93
C PHE A 84 14.18 7.49 2.90
N ASN A 85 14.87 7.63 1.77
CA ASN A 85 16.27 7.25 1.63
C ASN A 85 17.04 8.48 1.18
N ILE A 86 18.03 8.90 1.97
CA ILE A 86 18.89 10.05 1.67
C ILE A 86 20.29 9.51 1.46
N THR A 87 20.83 9.63 0.26
CA THR A 87 22.18 9.18 -0.08
C THR A 87 23.09 10.39 -0.19
N ALA A 88 24.22 10.35 0.51
CA ALA A 88 25.29 11.34 0.38
C ALA A 88 26.20 11.00 -0.81
N PRO A 89 26.92 12.00 -1.37
CA PRO A 89 27.94 11.75 -2.39
C PRO A 89 29.00 10.76 -1.88
N GLU A 90 29.47 9.88 -2.76
CA GLU A 90 30.55 8.96 -2.42
C GLU A 90 31.85 9.74 -2.17
N MET A 91 32.52 9.46 -1.06
CA MET A 91 33.80 10.08 -0.71
C MET A 91 34.80 9.01 -0.32
N ASN A 92 35.96 8.98 -0.99
CA ASN A 92 37.05 8.04 -0.70
C ASN A 92 36.60 6.56 -0.70
N GLY A 93 35.73 6.18 -1.63
CA GLY A 93 35.19 4.81 -1.71
C GLY A 93 34.14 4.47 -0.63
N ILE A 94 33.66 5.48 0.12
CA ILE A 94 32.65 5.31 1.16
C ILE A 94 31.35 5.98 0.72
N GLN A 95 30.27 5.22 0.76
CA GLN A 95 28.91 5.70 0.55
C GLN A 95 28.15 5.70 1.88
N VAL A 96 27.43 6.79 2.15
CA VAL A 96 26.58 6.93 3.35
C VAL A 96 25.14 7.16 2.92
N LYS A 97 24.21 6.46 3.55
CA LYS A 97 22.77 6.59 3.30
C LYS A 97 21.98 6.60 4.61
N GLY A 98 21.14 7.61 4.80
CA GLY A 98 20.11 7.62 5.84
C GLY A 98 18.83 6.96 5.36
N ILE A 99 18.23 6.09 6.18
CA ILE A 99 17.00 5.37 5.89
C ILE A 99 16.01 5.66 7.01
N PHE A 100 14.85 6.22 6.67
CA PHE A 100 13.77 6.47 7.61
C PHE A 100 12.46 5.90 7.10
N GLN A 101 11.75 5.14 7.95
CA GLN A 101 10.44 4.60 7.61
C GLN A 101 9.41 5.05 8.64
N ILE A 102 8.28 5.56 8.15
CA ILE A 102 7.10 5.91 8.94
C ILE A 102 5.95 5.03 8.50
N ASN A 103 5.23 4.44 9.46
CA ASN A 103 3.97 3.76 9.20
C ASN A 103 2.82 4.44 9.96
N HIS A 104 1.61 4.34 9.44
CA HIS A 104 0.43 4.65 10.23
C HIS A 104 0.03 3.46 11.10
N HIS A 105 -0.55 3.71 12.26
CA HIS A 105 -1.07 2.64 13.11
C HIS A 105 -2.33 1.98 12.51
N LEU A 106 -2.47 0.65 12.64
CA LEU A 106 -3.68 -0.08 12.26
C LEU A 106 -4.82 0.27 13.22
N GLN A 107 -5.81 1.02 12.77
CA GLN A 107 -6.94 1.40 13.63
C GLN A 107 -7.97 0.27 13.70
N GLY A 108 -8.29 -0.16 14.92
CA GLY A 108 -9.40 -1.06 15.22
C GLY A 108 -10.77 -0.40 15.05
N PRO A 109 -11.87 -1.16 15.23
CA PRO A 109 -13.22 -0.75 14.82
C PRO A 109 -13.86 0.44 15.58
N SER A 110 -13.23 1.03 16.61
CA SER A 110 -13.92 1.93 17.55
C SER A 110 -13.61 3.41 17.42
N VAL A 111 -12.39 3.82 17.07
CA VAL A 111 -12.02 5.25 17.01
C VAL A 111 -11.47 5.56 15.62
N GLN A 112 -12.25 6.30 14.83
CA GLN A 112 -11.76 6.85 13.57
C GLN A 112 -11.02 8.16 13.89
N ASN A 113 -9.80 8.34 13.38
CA ASN A 113 -8.92 9.51 13.56
C ASN A 113 -8.01 9.56 14.82
N ALA A 114 -7.76 8.43 15.50
CA ALA A 114 -6.72 8.36 16.55
C ALA A 114 -5.35 7.84 16.03
N GLY A 115 -5.13 7.87 14.71
CA GLY A 115 -3.94 7.31 14.06
C GLY A 115 -2.68 8.11 14.37
N LEU A 116 -1.81 7.56 15.22
CA LEU A 116 -0.43 8.05 15.35
C LEU A 116 0.42 7.53 14.17
N PHE A 117 1.33 8.37 13.70
CA PHE A 117 2.44 7.96 12.85
C PHE A 117 3.56 7.41 13.75
N GLU A 118 4.13 6.27 13.37
CA GLU A 118 5.18 5.59 14.11
C GLU A 118 6.42 5.43 13.22
N GLY A 119 7.57 5.86 13.72
CA GLY A 119 8.86 5.56 13.10
C GLY A 119 9.20 4.08 13.28
N ARG A 120 9.39 3.34 12.18
CA ARG A 120 9.72 1.90 12.19
C ARG A 120 11.18 1.60 11.91
N VAL A 121 11.84 2.45 11.14
CA VAL A 121 13.26 2.32 10.78
C VAL A 121 13.88 3.70 10.86
N ALA A 122 15.08 3.78 11.44
CA ALA A 122 15.87 4.99 11.53
C ALA A 122 17.35 4.59 11.51
N ASP A 123 17.84 4.24 10.32
CA ASP A 123 19.16 3.65 10.14
C ASP A 123 20.08 4.61 9.39
N ILE A 124 21.37 4.57 9.74
CA ILE A 124 22.46 5.03 8.88
C ILE A 124 23.16 3.80 8.32
N GLN A 125 23.18 3.69 7.01
CA GLN A 125 23.92 2.69 6.27
C GLN A 125 25.22 3.27 5.75
N VAL A 126 26.34 2.59 6.03
CA VAL A 126 27.66 2.93 5.51
C VAL A 126 28.19 1.76 4.70
N SER A 127 28.61 2.03 3.47
CA SER A 127 29.13 1.03 2.52
C SER A 127 30.49 1.43 1.98
N GLY A 128 31.35 0.44 1.70
CA GLY A 128 32.63 0.59 1.00
C GLY A 128 33.23 -0.77 0.66
N ASP A 129 34.54 -0.85 0.43
CA ASP A 129 35.24 -2.12 0.13
C ASP A 129 35.10 -3.19 1.24
N PHE A 130 34.80 -2.75 2.46
CA PHE A 130 34.55 -3.61 3.61
C PHE A 130 33.12 -4.20 3.64
N GLY A 131 32.28 -3.92 2.64
CA GLY A 131 30.88 -4.28 2.62
C GLY A 131 29.98 -3.18 3.21
N THR A 132 28.85 -3.59 3.81
CA THR A 132 27.82 -2.66 4.30
C THR A 132 27.53 -2.88 5.79
N VAL A 133 27.47 -1.80 6.55
CA VAL A 133 27.07 -1.78 7.96
C VAL A 133 25.87 -0.86 8.14
N ASN A 134 24.86 -1.31 8.87
CA ASN A 134 23.72 -0.50 9.28
C ASN A 134 23.80 -0.20 10.78
N ILE A 135 23.43 1.03 11.16
CA ILE A 135 23.38 1.51 12.54
C ILE A 135 22.00 2.11 12.76
N GLY A 136 21.18 1.51 13.61
CA GLY A 136 19.80 1.92 13.90
C GLY A 136 19.25 1.27 15.17
#